data_AF-A0A0H3AHG5-F1
#
_entry.id   AF-A0A0H3AHG5-F1
#
_cell.length_a   1.000
_cell.length_b   1.000
_cell.length_c   1.000
_cell.angle_alpha   90.00
_cell.angle_beta   90.00
_cell.angle_gamma   90.00
#
_symmetry.space_group_name_H-M   'P 1'
#
loop_
_entity.id
_entity.type
_entity.pdbx_description
1 polymer ?
#
loop_
_entity_poly.entity_id
_entity_poly.type
_entity_poly.pdbx_seq_one_letter_code
_entity_poly.pdbx_strand_id
1 'polypeptide(L)'
;MGRTILFGLGVKVYLNEVPSRTTKNNNSKGKIMKRLSTVLLMSVVSASAYADNTCFSQKYDAYIDASLNWYADLTKLTSERNPDLAEVSQWFLEGRQHHFALNRAAVHYYLQHDPSKVATTQHVESWLKLEQPEIKQLATRSDELGKLASVTFADRQATPHPKNYELRSALADLLSHPKQIESALNRYNQAIEKVEAMKCQ
;
A
#
# COMPACT_ATOMS: atom_id res chain seq x y z
N MET A 1 8.35 -12.03 16.47
CA MET A 1 9.19 -12.08 15.25
C MET A 1 9.20 -10.66 14.71
N GLY A 2 10.37 -10.03 14.55
CA GLY A 2 10.41 -8.65 14.05
C GLY A 2 9.79 -8.55 12.67
N ARG A 3 8.96 -7.53 12.44
CA ARG A 3 8.37 -7.25 11.13
C ARG A 3 9.51 -6.86 10.19
N THR A 4 9.68 -7.64 9.14
CA THR A 4 10.57 -7.29 8.03
C THR A 4 9.75 -6.47 7.05
N ILE A 5 9.92 -5.15 7.04
CA ILE A 5 9.39 -4.34 5.94
C ILE A 5 10.35 -4.54 4.77
N LEU A 6 9.87 -5.23 3.72
CA LEU A 6 10.58 -5.36 2.47
C LEU A 6 10.40 -4.05 1.70
N PHE A 7 11.24 -3.06 1.96
CA PHE A 7 11.29 -1.88 1.11
C PHE A 7 11.80 -2.36 -0.26
N GLY A 8 11.10 -2.01 -1.36
CA GLY A 8 11.43 -2.40 -2.75
C GLY A 8 12.83 -1.99 -3.27
N LEU A 9 13.75 -1.63 -2.37
CA LEU A 9 15.18 -1.45 -2.55
C LEU A 9 16.01 -2.68 -2.10
N GLY A 10 15.37 -3.74 -1.57
CA GLY A 10 16.08 -4.91 -1.04
C GLY A 10 16.66 -4.73 0.37
N VAL A 11 16.36 -3.61 1.03
CA VAL A 11 16.80 -3.32 2.41
C VAL A 11 15.72 -3.78 3.39
N LYS A 12 16.08 -4.72 4.27
CA LYS A 12 15.26 -5.17 5.39
C LYS A 12 15.50 -4.26 6.58
N VAL A 13 14.53 -3.44 6.96
CA VAL A 13 14.53 -2.78 8.27
C VAL A 13 13.72 -3.66 9.22
N TYR A 14 14.34 -4.08 10.33
CA TYR A 14 13.69 -4.87 11.36
C TYR A 14 13.02 -3.93 12.36
N LEU A 15 11.69 -3.95 12.42
CA LEU A 15 10.92 -3.31 13.49
C LEU A 15 10.63 -4.34 14.58
N ASN A 16 10.94 -3.98 15.84
CA ASN A 16 10.63 -4.80 17.01
C ASN A 16 9.14 -4.66 17.35
N GLU A 17 8.41 -5.78 17.37
CA GLU A 17 7.00 -5.82 17.79
C GLU A 17 6.85 -6.11 19.30
N VAL A 18 5.87 -5.44 19.92
CA VAL A 18 5.35 -5.70 21.27
C VAL A 18 4.19 -6.71 21.18
N PRO A 19 4.15 -7.79 21.99
CA PRO A 19 3.17 -8.86 21.80
C PRO A 19 1.83 -8.58 22.51
N SER A 20 0.72 -8.74 21.80
CA SER A 20 -0.64 -8.69 22.37
C SER A 20 -1.43 -9.98 22.12
N ARG A 21 -1.63 -10.66 23.24
CA ARG A 21 -2.44 -11.83 23.64
C ARG A 21 -3.68 -12.18 22.79
N THR A 22 -3.82 -13.46 22.48
CA THR A 22 -4.99 -14.14 21.91
C THR A 22 -6.02 -14.53 22.99
N THR A 23 -7.30 -14.55 22.63
CA THR A 23 -8.35 -15.30 23.35
C THR A 23 -9.23 -16.10 22.37
N LYS A 24 -9.39 -17.40 22.67
CA LYS A 24 -10.30 -18.38 22.06
C LYS A 24 -11.67 -18.38 22.75
N ASN A 25 -12.69 -18.87 22.02
CA ASN A 25 -13.88 -19.69 22.43
C ASN A 25 -15.16 -19.18 21.76
N ASN A 26 -16.20 -19.96 21.45
CA ASN A 26 -16.39 -21.40 21.29
C ASN A 26 -17.71 -21.60 20.50
N ASN A 27 -17.80 -22.80 19.94
CA ASN A 27 -18.87 -23.44 19.18
C ASN A 27 -20.30 -23.36 19.79
N SER A 28 -21.34 -23.29 18.95
CA SER A 28 -22.66 -23.87 19.28
C SER A 28 -23.39 -24.37 18.02
N LYS A 29 -23.84 -25.62 18.09
CA LYS A 29 -24.54 -26.38 17.04
C LYS A 29 -26.06 -26.25 17.25
N GLY A 30 -26.82 -26.07 16.17
CA GLY A 30 -28.28 -26.21 16.14
C GLY A 30 -28.75 -26.79 14.81
N LYS A 31 -29.53 -27.88 14.86
CA LYS A 31 -30.02 -28.70 13.73
C LYS A 31 -31.33 -28.15 13.14
N ILE A 32 -31.33 -28.02 11.80
CA ILE A 32 -32.33 -28.32 10.75
C ILE A 32 -33.84 -28.24 11.07
N MET A 33 -34.57 -27.45 10.26
CA MET A 33 -35.84 -27.86 9.65
C MET A 33 -35.99 -27.24 8.24
N LYS A 34 -36.27 -28.09 7.23
CA LYS A 34 -36.53 -27.68 5.84
C LYS A 34 -37.98 -27.17 5.71
N ARG A 35 -38.14 -25.92 5.27
CA ARG A 35 -39.37 -25.42 4.64
C ARG A 35 -38.97 -24.78 3.30
N LEU A 36 -39.49 -25.33 2.21
CA LEU A 36 -39.37 -24.74 0.89
C LEU A 36 -40.30 -23.53 0.82
N SER A 37 -39.71 -22.34 0.77
CA SER A 37 -40.39 -21.11 0.40
C SER A 37 -39.54 -20.43 -0.67
N THR A 38 -40.10 -20.32 -1.87
CA THR A 38 -39.48 -19.62 -2.99
C THR A 38 -39.50 -18.12 -2.67
N VAL A 39 -38.44 -17.65 -2.02
CA VAL A 39 -38.23 -16.23 -1.74
C VAL A 39 -37.60 -15.59 -2.97
N LEU A 40 -38.33 -14.66 -3.59
CA LEU A 40 -37.78 -13.73 -4.56
C LEU A 40 -36.81 -12.79 -3.81
N LEU A 41 -35.52 -13.13 -3.82
CA LEU A 41 -34.46 -12.29 -3.26
C LEU A 41 -34.31 -11.04 -4.13
N MET A 42 -34.99 -9.96 -3.77
CA MET A 42 -34.51 -8.62 -4.13
C MET A 42 -33.14 -8.46 -3.50
N SER A 43 -32.12 -8.28 -4.33
CA SER A 43 -30.76 -7.94 -3.92
C SER A 43 -30.79 -6.55 -3.27
N VAL A 44 -31.16 -6.48 -1.98
CA VAL A 44 -30.86 -5.32 -1.16
C VAL A 44 -29.33 -5.31 -1.05
N VAL A 45 -28.67 -4.54 -1.90
CA VAL A 45 -27.25 -4.26 -1.71
C VAL A 45 -27.18 -3.42 -0.43
N SER A 46 -26.89 -4.09 0.68
CA SER A 46 -26.92 -3.51 2.01
C SER A 46 -26.01 -2.29 2.09
N ALA A 47 -26.52 -1.16 2.58
CA ALA A 47 -25.76 0.06 2.81
C ALA A 47 -24.50 -0.15 3.69
N SER A 48 -24.45 -1.24 4.46
CA SER A 48 -23.28 -1.66 5.24
C SER A 48 -22.05 -1.91 4.35
N ALA A 49 -22.19 -2.67 3.26
CA ALA A 49 -21.06 -3.00 2.39
C ALA A 49 -20.42 -1.77 1.73
N TYR A 50 -21.22 -0.73 1.44
CA TYR A 50 -20.71 0.54 0.91
C TYR A 50 -19.97 1.37 1.97
N ALA A 51 -20.47 1.38 3.21
CA ALA A 51 -19.80 2.04 4.33
C ALA A 51 -18.45 1.36 4.65
N ASP A 52 -18.41 0.03 4.59
CA ASP A 52 -17.23 -0.80 4.80
C ASP A 52 -16.16 -0.50 3.75
N ASN A 53 -16.54 -0.45 2.47
CA ASN A 53 -15.64 -0.07 1.38
C ASN A 53 -15.09 1.35 1.53
N THR A 54 -15.88 2.29 2.03
CA THR A 54 -15.40 3.66 2.29
C THR A 54 -14.31 3.66 3.37
N CYS A 55 -14.50 2.91 4.46
CA CYS A 55 -13.48 2.74 5.49
C CYS A 55 -12.21 2.08 4.94
N PHE A 56 -12.35 0.99 4.17
CA PHE A 56 -11.20 0.30 3.57
C PHE A 56 -10.42 1.23 2.63
N SER A 57 -11.11 1.99 1.76
CA SER A 57 -10.47 3.00 0.91
C SER A 57 -9.70 4.05 1.72
N GLN A 58 -10.31 4.62 2.76
CA GLN A 58 -9.64 5.61 3.63
C GLN A 58 -8.43 5.02 4.35
N LYS A 59 -8.52 3.77 4.82
CA LYS A 59 -7.41 3.07 5.46
C LYS A 59 -6.25 2.89 4.50
N TYR A 60 -6.54 2.50 3.25
CA TYR A 60 -5.52 2.36 2.23
C TYR A 60 -4.93 3.72 1.83
N ASP A 61 -5.74 4.77 1.70
CA ASP A 61 -5.25 6.13 1.39
C ASP A 61 -4.28 6.64 2.44
N ALA A 62 -4.59 6.45 3.72
CA ALA A 62 -3.71 6.83 4.82
C ALA A 62 -2.40 6.03 4.82
N TYR A 63 -2.42 4.75 4.46
CA TYR A 63 -1.21 3.96 4.24
C TYR A 63 -0.35 4.51 3.08
N ILE A 64 -0.99 4.88 1.97
CA ILE A 64 -0.33 5.46 0.81
C ILE A 64 0.32 6.80 1.15
N ASP A 65 -0.40 7.68 1.85
CA ASP A 65 0.12 9.00 2.27
C ASP A 65 1.30 8.85 3.23
N ALA A 66 1.22 7.94 4.19
CA ALA A 66 2.34 7.62 5.07
C ALA A 66 3.56 7.15 4.28
N SER A 67 3.35 6.28 3.30
CA SER A 67 4.41 5.71 2.45
C SER A 67 5.04 6.76 1.53
N LEU A 68 4.25 7.66 0.93
CA LEU A 68 4.77 8.75 0.10
C LEU A 68 5.56 9.76 0.91
N ASN A 69 5.07 10.14 2.10
CA ASN A 69 5.81 11.02 3.00
C ASN A 69 7.15 10.42 3.43
N TRP A 70 7.18 9.11 3.70
CA TRP A 70 8.41 8.39 3.99
C TRP A 70 9.43 8.49 2.83
N TYR A 71 9.01 8.23 1.59
CA TYR A 71 9.91 8.35 0.45
C TYR A 71 10.35 9.80 0.22
N ALA A 72 9.45 10.77 0.37
CA ALA A 72 9.78 12.19 0.26
C ALA A 72 10.86 12.60 1.28
N ASP A 73 10.68 12.21 2.55
CA ASP A 73 11.64 12.44 3.63
C ASP A 73 13.01 11.82 3.32
N LEU A 74 13.04 10.57 2.87
CA LEU A 74 14.30 9.90 2.51
C LEU A 74 15.01 10.58 1.34
N THR A 75 14.27 10.94 0.28
CA THR A 75 14.85 11.63 -0.88
C THR A 75 15.37 13.01 -0.53
N LYS A 76 14.67 13.74 0.35
CA LYS A 76 15.10 15.05 0.85
C LYS A 76 16.39 14.94 1.68
N LEU A 77 16.42 14.04 2.65
CA LEU A 77 17.62 13.83 3.48
C LEU A 77 18.82 13.40 2.63
N THR A 78 18.58 12.57 1.60
CA THR A 78 19.62 12.11 0.69
C THR A 78 20.18 13.26 -0.16
N SER A 79 19.31 14.11 -0.73
CA SER A 79 19.72 15.23 -1.58
C SER A 79 20.33 16.39 -0.79
N GLU A 80 19.93 16.61 0.47
CA GLU A 80 20.58 17.57 1.37
C GLU A 80 22.05 17.19 1.65
N ARG A 81 22.34 15.89 1.70
CA ARG A 81 23.70 15.37 1.94
C ARG A 81 24.52 15.21 0.67
N ASN A 82 23.84 14.95 -0.44
CA ASN A 82 24.45 14.69 -1.75
C ASN A 82 23.72 15.58 -2.78
N PRO A 83 24.04 16.89 -2.85
CA PRO A 83 23.30 17.83 -3.70
C PRO A 83 23.32 17.44 -5.19
N ASP A 84 24.36 16.74 -5.62
CA ASP A 84 24.49 16.23 -6.99
C ASP A 84 23.51 15.07 -7.30
N LEU A 85 22.86 14.51 -6.28
CA LEU A 85 21.80 13.50 -6.39
C LEU A 85 20.39 14.09 -6.34
N ALA A 86 20.22 15.42 -6.28
CA ALA A 86 18.91 16.04 -6.16
C ALA A 86 17.96 15.69 -7.32
N GLU A 87 18.45 15.76 -8.57
CA GLU A 87 17.67 15.43 -9.77
C GLU A 87 17.20 13.97 -9.75
N VAL A 88 18.12 13.02 -9.53
CA VAL A 88 17.77 11.59 -9.49
C VAL A 88 16.86 11.25 -8.30
N SER A 89 17.00 11.97 -7.18
CA SER A 89 16.12 11.81 -6.01
C SER A 89 14.69 12.23 -6.35
N GLN A 90 14.52 13.33 -7.09
CA GLN A 90 13.21 13.79 -7.56
C GLN A 90 12.62 12.81 -8.58
N TRP A 91 13.42 12.34 -9.55
CA TRP A 91 13.00 11.30 -10.51
C TRP A 91 12.52 10.03 -9.81
N PHE A 92 13.24 9.56 -8.78
CA PHE A 92 12.83 8.41 -7.99
C PHE A 92 11.52 8.66 -7.24
N LEU A 93 11.35 9.84 -6.64
CA LEU A 93 10.13 10.19 -5.91
C LEU A 93 8.91 10.26 -6.85
N GLU A 94 9.07 10.81 -8.05
CA GLU A 94 8.03 10.86 -9.07
C GLU A 94 7.57 9.45 -9.48
N GLY A 95 8.51 8.53 -9.75
CA GLY A 95 8.15 7.13 -10.01
C GLY A 95 7.43 6.45 -8.83
N ARG A 96 7.74 6.84 -7.57
CA ARG A 96 6.97 6.39 -6.40
C ARG A 96 5.56 6.98 -6.37
N GLN A 97 5.39 8.25 -6.72
CA GLN A 97 4.09 8.90 -6.80
C GLN A 97 3.19 8.23 -7.84
N HIS A 98 3.71 7.94 -9.03
CA HIS A 98 2.95 7.21 -10.06
C HIS A 98 2.52 5.82 -9.58
N HIS A 99 3.46 5.04 -9.02
CA HIS A 99 3.17 3.72 -8.46
C HIS A 99 2.05 3.76 -7.42
N PHE A 100 2.14 4.69 -6.47
CA PHE A 100 1.16 4.79 -5.39
C PHE A 100 -0.18 5.39 -5.84
N ALA A 101 -0.19 6.27 -6.84
CA ALA A 101 -1.42 6.76 -7.46
C ALA A 101 -2.19 5.61 -8.14
N LEU A 102 -1.49 4.74 -8.90
CA LEU A 102 -2.09 3.54 -9.48
C LEU A 102 -2.66 2.63 -8.38
N ASN A 103 -1.86 2.32 -7.35
CA ASN A 103 -2.32 1.42 -6.28
C ASN A 103 -3.56 1.96 -5.55
N ARG A 104 -3.57 3.26 -5.24
CA ARG A 104 -4.73 3.95 -4.65
C ARG A 104 -5.98 3.76 -5.51
N ALA A 105 -5.89 4.13 -6.79
CA ALA A 105 -7.00 4.01 -7.72
C ALA A 105 -7.46 2.54 -7.88
N ALA A 106 -6.52 1.60 -7.93
CA ALA A 106 -6.81 0.18 -8.06
C ALA A 106 -7.55 -0.37 -6.83
N VAL A 107 -7.12 -0.06 -5.61
CA VAL A 107 -7.85 -0.50 -4.39
C VAL A 107 -9.25 0.08 -4.36
N HIS A 108 -9.40 1.38 -4.63
CA HIS A 108 -10.72 2.02 -4.67
C HIS A 108 -11.65 1.36 -5.69
N TYR A 109 -11.12 1.04 -6.88
CA TYR A 109 -11.86 0.35 -7.93
C TYR A 109 -12.21 -1.09 -7.52
N TYR A 110 -11.25 -1.87 -7.05
CA TYR A 110 -11.48 -3.28 -6.76
C TYR A 110 -12.39 -3.50 -5.55
N LEU A 111 -12.33 -2.67 -4.50
CA LEU A 111 -13.29 -2.75 -3.40
C LEU A 111 -14.75 -2.68 -3.89
N GLN A 112 -15.03 -1.96 -4.98
CA GLN A 112 -16.38 -1.81 -5.53
C GLN A 112 -16.72 -2.82 -6.62
N HIS A 113 -15.74 -3.25 -7.41
CA HIS A 113 -15.99 -4.01 -8.64
C HIS A 113 -15.49 -5.47 -8.59
N ASP A 114 -14.44 -5.76 -7.83
CA ASP A 114 -13.88 -7.11 -7.65
C ASP A 114 -13.14 -7.21 -6.31
N PRO A 115 -13.87 -7.31 -5.18
CA PRO A 115 -13.27 -7.26 -3.84
C PRO A 115 -12.26 -8.38 -3.59
N SER A 116 -12.32 -9.47 -4.38
CA SER A 116 -11.37 -10.58 -4.28
C SER A 116 -9.92 -10.18 -4.61
N LYS A 117 -9.74 -9.05 -5.31
CA LYS A 117 -8.44 -8.46 -5.64
C LYS A 117 -7.84 -7.63 -4.50
N VAL A 118 -8.56 -7.41 -3.39
CA VAL A 118 -8.09 -6.65 -2.22
C VAL A 118 -8.13 -7.53 -0.98
N ALA A 119 -6.96 -7.93 -0.48
CA ALA A 119 -6.84 -8.84 0.65
C ALA A 119 -7.02 -8.14 2.01
N THR A 120 -8.22 -7.59 2.28
CA THR A 120 -8.53 -6.75 3.46
C THR A 120 -8.35 -7.42 4.82
N THR A 121 -8.20 -8.75 4.84
CA THR A 121 -7.89 -9.54 6.04
C THR A 121 -6.40 -9.60 6.37
N GLN A 122 -5.54 -9.13 5.46
CA GLN A 122 -4.09 -9.02 5.66
C GLN A 122 -3.72 -7.63 6.19
N HIS A 123 -2.44 -7.44 6.50
CA HIS A 123 -1.89 -6.11 6.75
C HIS A 123 -2.02 -5.22 5.52
N VAL A 124 -2.27 -3.93 5.72
CA VAL A 124 -2.64 -2.98 4.65
C VAL A 124 -1.61 -2.91 3.52
N GLU A 125 -0.32 -3.08 3.83
CA GLU A 125 0.77 -3.12 2.86
C GLU A 125 0.71 -4.32 1.91
N SER A 126 -0.06 -5.36 2.27
CA SER A 126 -0.21 -6.59 1.49
C SER A 126 -1.58 -6.70 0.79
N TRP A 127 -2.44 -5.68 0.91
CA TRP A 127 -3.80 -5.75 0.36
C TRP A 127 -3.84 -5.88 -1.15
N LEU A 128 -2.97 -5.14 -1.85
CA LEU A 128 -2.94 -5.10 -3.30
C LEU A 128 -1.62 -5.66 -3.80
N LYS A 129 -1.71 -6.56 -4.77
CA LYS A 129 -0.58 -7.07 -5.52
C LYS A 129 -0.87 -6.92 -7.01
N LEU A 130 -0.24 -5.93 -7.63
CA LEU A 130 -0.31 -5.70 -9.07
C LEU A 130 1.00 -6.11 -9.73
N GLU A 131 0.97 -7.20 -10.48
CA GLU A 131 2.13 -7.67 -11.23
C GLU A 131 2.24 -6.99 -12.60
N GLN A 132 3.44 -7.00 -13.20
CA GLN A 132 3.68 -6.39 -14.52
C GLN A 132 2.65 -6.76 -15.60
N PRO A 133 2.22 -8.03 -15.77
CA PRO A 133 1.21 -8.39 -16.75
C PRO A 133 -0.16 -7.74 -16.48
N GLU A 134 -0.55 -7.62 -15.21
CA GLU A 134 -1.82 -7.00 -14.81
C GLU A 134 -1.78 -5.50 -15.07
N ILE A 135 -0.67 -4.82 -14.74
CA ILE A 135 -0.51 -3.39 -15.02
C ILE A 135 -0.53 -3.12 -16.53
N LYS A 136 0.13 -3.96 -17.33
CA LYS A 136 0.07 -3.88 -18.80
C LYS A 136 -1.37 -4.02 -19.31
N GLN A 137 -2.15 -4.93 -18.73
CA GLN A 137 -3.56 -5.07 -19.09
C GLN A 137 -4.39 -3.85 -18.67
N LEU A 138 -4.22 -3.35 -17.44
CA LEU A 138 -4.90 -2.15 -16.97
C LEU A 138 -4.59 -0.93 -17.85
N ALA A 139 -3.36 -0.79 -18.33
CA ALA A 139 -2.93 0.28 -19.23
C ALA A 139 -3.67 0.31 -20.58
N THR A 140 -4.41 -0.74 -20.95
CA THR A 140 -5.26 -0.75 -22.16
C THR A 140 -6.62 -0.09 -21.97
N ARG A 141 -6.99 0.26 -20.73
CA ARG A 141 -8.26 0.93 -20.43
C ARG A 141 -8.20 2.42 -20.79
N SER A 142 -9.34 3.02 -21.08
CA SER A 142 -9.49 4.45 -21.40
C SER A 142 -9.89 5.33 -20.22
N ASP A 143 -10.19 4.73 -19.07
CA ASP A 143 -10.58 5.43 -17.85
C ASP A 143 -9.38 5.89 -17.02
N GLU A 144 -9.65 6.51 -15.88
CA GLU A 144 -8.59 7.06 -15.02
C GLU A 144 -7.62 5.99 -14.52
N LEU A 145 -8.13 4.80 -14.15
CA LEU A 145 -7.28 3.68 -13.76
C LEU A 145 -6.35 3.25 -14.91
N GLY A 146 -6.85 3.25 -16.15
CA GLY A 146 -6.05 2.97 -17.34
C GLY A 146 -4.94 3.99 -17.61
N LYS A 147 -5.22 5.28 -17.40
CA LYS A 147 -4.22 6.34 -17.54
C LYS A 147 -3.10 6.18 -16.51
N LEU A 148 -3.45 5.98 -15.24
CA LEU A 148 -2.47 5.77 -14.16
C LEU A 148 -1.63 4.51 -14.38
N ALA A 149 -2.26 3.43 -14.85
CA ALA A 149 -1.56 2.20 -15.21
C ALA A 149 -0.61 2.40 -16.39
N SER A 150 -1.01 3.20 -17.39
CA SER A 150 -0.16 3.54 -18.54
C SER A 150 1.09 4.30 -18.14
N VAL A 151 0.95 5.29 -17.25
CA VAL A 151 2.09 6.05 -16.70
C VAL A 151 3.03 5.11 -15.94
N THR A 152 2.50 4.33 -14.99
CA THR A 152 3.32 3.38 -14.20
C THR A 152 4.00 2.32 -15.08
N PHE A 153 3.32 1.86 -16.13
CA PHE A 153 3.91 0.94 -17.10
C PHE A 153 5.05 1.61 -17.88
N ALA A 154 4.85 2.84 -18.36
CA ALA A 154 5.88 3.60 -19.06
C ALA A 154 7.13 3.85 -18.20
N ASP A 155 6.96 4.18 -16.91
CA ASP A 155 8.08 4.37 -15.97
C ASP A 155 8.98 3.12 -15.89
N ARG A 156 8.38 1.92 -15.93
CA ARG A 156 9.11 0.64 -15.88
C ARG A 156 9.82 0.31 -17.19
N GLN A 157 9.37 0.88 -18.30
CA GLN A 157 9.99 0.72 -19.61
C GLN A 157 11.04 1.80 -19.91
N ALA A 158 11.05 2.90 -19.14
CA ALA A 158 11.95 4.01 -19.34
C ALA A 158 13.41 3.61 -19.12
N THR A 159 14.31 4.30 -19.82
CA THR A 159 15.75 4.21 -19.54
C THR A 159 16.00 4.73 -18.12
N PRO A 160 16.63 3.96 -17.23
CA PRO A 160 16.92 4.42 -15.88
C PRO A 160 17.79 5.68 -15.89
N HIS A 161 17.55 6.58 -14.93
CA HIS A 161 18.39 7.77 -14.75
C HIS A 161 19.87 7.36 -14.56
N PRO A 162 20.86 8.04 -15.18
CA PRO A 162 22.27 7.64 -15.13
C PRO A 162 22.81 7.47 -13.70
N LYS A 163 22.35 8.31 -12.78
CA LYS A 163 22.71 8.26 -11.34
C LYS A 163 21.87 7.33 -10.45
N ASN A 164 21.06 6.45 -11.03
CA ASN A 164 20.13 5.61 -10.25
C ASN A 164 20.89 4.68 -9.28
N TYR A 165 22.06 4.19 -9.66
CA TYR A 165 22.86 3.33 -8.78
C TYR A 165 23.45 4.09 -7.58
N GLU A 166 23.95 5.29 -7.82
CA GLU A 166 24.47 6.19 -6.79
C GLU A 166 23.38 6.57 -5.80
N LEU A 167 22.17 6.90 -6.29
CA LEU A 167 21.02 7.14 -5.43
C LEU A 167 20.69 5.94 -4.53
N ARG A 168 20.64 4.74 -5.11
CA ARG A 168 20.32 3.52 -4.34
C ARG A 168 21.38 3.25 -3.26
N SER A 169 22.65 3.49 -3.59
CA SER A 169 23.75 3.38 -2.62
C SER A 169 23.61 4.41 -1.50
N ALA A 170 23.33 5.67 -1.83
CA ALA A 170 23.15 6.74 -0.85
C ALA A 170 21.94 6.51 0.06
N LEU A 171 20.82 6.02 -0.49
CA LEU A 171 19.65 5.63 0.29
C LEU A 171 19.95 4.46 1.24
N ALA A 172 20.70 3.45 0.77
CA ALA A 172 21.09 2.32 1.61
C ALA A 172 22.01 2.76 2.76
N ASP A 173 22.97 3.64 2.48
CA ASP A 173 23.82 4.25 3.50
C ASP A 173 22.99 5.03 4.52
N LEU A 174 22.11 5.92 4.07
CA LEU A 174 21.20 6.69 4.94
C LEU A 174 20.38 5.76 5.86
N LEU A 175 19.82 4.68 5.32
CA LEU A 175 19.01 3.71 6.07
C LEU A 175 19.82 2.89 7.08
N SER A 176 21.13 2.75 6.90
CA SER A 176 22.02 2.07 7.86
C SER A 176 22.36 2.94 9.08
N HIS A 177 22.01 4.22 9.05
CA HIS A 177 22.29 5.20 10.10
C HIS A 177 20.99 5.71 10.76
N PRO A 178 20.34 4.93 11.64
CA PRO A 178 18.98 5.22 12.14
C PRO A 178 18.83 6.58 12.82
N LYS A 179 19.88 7.09 13.50
CA LYS A 179 19.86 8.43 14.12
C LYS A 179 19.64 9.55 13.11
N GLN A 180 20.06 9.34 11.86
CA GLN A 180 19.98 10.33 10.79
C GLN A 180 18.58 10.42 10.18
N ILE A 181 17.76 9.38 10.37
CA ILE A 181 16.39 9.28 9.85
C ILE A 181 15.36 9.27 10.97
N GLU A 182 15.76 9.39 12.24
CA GLU A 182 14.91 9.18 13.41
C GLU A 182 13.61 10.00 13.36
N SER A 183 13.71 11.28 13.01
CA SER A 183 12.53 12.15 12.88
C SER A 183 11.54 11.65 11.81
N ALA A 184 12.04 11.27 10.63
CA ALA A 184 11.24 10.75 9.53
C ALA A 184 10.65 9.37 9.88
N LEU A 185 11.45 8.50 10.48
CA LEU A 185 11.05 7.16 10.88
C LEU A 185 9.95 7.20 11.95
N ASN A 186 10.08 8.09 12.94
CA ASN A 186 9.06 8.27 13.97
C ASN A 186 7.74 8.79 13.38
N ARG A 187 7.78 9.74 12.43
CA ARG A 187 6.57 10.19 11.72
C ARG A 187 5.91 9.04 10.96
N TYR A 188 6.69 8.26 10.22
CA TYR A 188 6.18 7.11 9.47
C TYR A 188 5.54 6.08 10.40
N ASN A 189 6.24 5.67 11.47
CA ASN A 189 5.74 4.70 12.43
C ASN A 189 4.43 5.15 13.08
N GLN A 190 4.35 6.42 13.52
CA GLN A 190 3.12 6.98 14.10
C GLN A 190 1.96 7.00 13.09
N ALA A 191 2.23 7.26 11.81
CA ALA A 191 1.21 7.21 10.77
C ALA A 191 0.72 5.77 10.54
N ILE A 192 1.63 4.78 10.48
CA ILE A 192 1.27 3.37 10.32
C ILE A 192 0.51 2.84 11.53
N GLU A 193 0.87 3.21 12.76
CA GLU A 193 0.12 2.85 13.96
C GLU A 193 -1.34 3.32 13.89
N LYS A 194 -1.57 4.55 13.41
CA LYS A 194 -2.93 5.08 13.19
C LYS A 194 -3.68 4.26 12.14
N VAL A 195 -3.03 3.92 11.03
CA VAL A 195 -3.61 3.08 9.98
C VAL A 195 -4.01 1.70 10.51
N GLU A 196 -3.13 1.04 11.25
CA GLU A 196 -3.39 -0.31 11.81
C GLU A 196 -4.52 -0.27 12.86
N ALA A 197 -4.65 0.83 13.59
CA ALA A 197 -5.74 1.07 14.55
C ALA A 197 -7.12 1.26 13.87
N MET A 198 -7.18 1.69 12.60
CA MET A 198 -8.45 1.80 11.87
C MET A 198 -9.13 0.43 11.74
N LYS A 199 -10.37 0.33 12.22
CA LYS A 199 -11.22 -0.85 12.13
C LYS A 199 -12.32 -0.61 11.10
N CYS A 200 -12.31 -1.40 10.04
CA CYS A 200 -13.37 -1.47 9.05
C CYS A 200 -14.15 -2.76 9.28
N GLN A 201 -15.46 -2.72 9.04
CA GLN A 201 -16.36 -3.87 9.24
C GLN A 201 -16.64 -4.58 7.92
#